data_AF-A0A1H2N633-F1
#
_entry.id   AF-A0A1H2N633-F1
#
_cell.length_a   1.000
_cell.length_b   1.000
_cell.length_c   1.000
_cell.angle_alpha   90.00
_cell.angle_beta   90.00
_cell.angle_gamma   90.00
#
_symmetry.space_group_name_H-M   'P 1'
#
loop_
_entity.id
_entity.type
_entity.pdbx_description
1 polymer ?
#
loop_
_entity_poly.entity_id
_entity_poly.type
_entity_poly.pdbx_seq_one_letter_code
_entity_poly.pdbx_strand_id
1 'polypeptide(L)'
;MFLRKFFIASALVTIAPGFAYAANTINFSGEVTDQTCSAVVDGSTDPTVILKSVPVSELNGGVGKATGETSFTLRLTGCAAPSTGQDKFTAEFQATNPTAAGNLTNTASGGAGGVALQLLDAPGGTPVQLTGNSTVKAGDIVLASGQTSATYDYAVQYVSEAASVTPGPVLGSLMYTVRYE
;
A
#
# COMPACT_ATOMS: atom_id res chain seq x y z
N MET A 1 42.78 30.26 -62.08
CA MET A 1 42.31 29.62 -63.33
C MET A 1 41.38 28.48 -62.95
N PHE A 2 40.12 28.58 -63.41
CA PHE A 2 39.00 27.63 -63.37
C PHE A 2 38.36 27.21 -62.04
N LEU A 3 37.36 28.03 -61.69
CA LEU A 3 36.02 27.69 -61.23
C LEU A 3 35.56 26.25 -61.61
N ARG A 4 35.07 25.50 -60.62
CA ARG A 4 34.08 24.43 -60.83
C ARG A 4 32.96 24.58 -59.79
N LYS A 5 31.86 25.18 -60.23
CA LYS A 5 30.55 25.13 -59.58
C LYS A 5 29.93 23.76 -59.88
N PHE A 6 29.43 23.04 -58.89
CA PHE A 6 28.28 22.16 -59.07
C PHE A 6 27.44 22.10 -57.79
N PHE A 7 26.15 22.36 -57.99
CA PHE A 7 25.08 22.45 -57.02
C PHE A 7 24.80 21.11 -56.34
N ILE A 8 24.62 21.10 -55.02
CA ILE A 8 23.87 20.05 -54.32
C ILE A 8 22.80 20.75 -53.48
N ALA A 9 21.54 20.54 -53.87
CA ALA A 9 20.36 20.99 -53.15
C ALA A 9 20.26 20.21 -51.83
N SER A 10 20.37 20.91 -50.71
CA SER A 10 20.11 20.32 -49.39
C SER A 10 18.64 20.55 -49.04
N ALA A 11 17.89 19.47 -48.94
CA ALA A 11 16.48 19.46 -48.60
C ALA A 11 16.27 19.95 -47.16
N LEU A 12 15.34 20.88 -46.99
CA LEU A 12 14.92 21.44 -45.71
C LEU A 12 14.14 20.37 -44.92
N VAL A 13 14.78 19.73 -43.93
CA VAL A 13 14.08 18.86 -42.96
C VAL A 13 13.38 19.75 -41.95
N THR A 14 12.08 19.97 -42.16
CA THR A 14 11.20 20.56 -41.16
C THR A 14 10.96 19.54 -40.04
N ILE A 15 11.62 19.72 -38.90
CA ILE A 15 11.31 18.99 -37.67
C ILE A 15 10.03 19.62 -37.11
N ALA A 16 8.89 18.95 -37.26
CA ALA A 16 7.70 19.31 -36.52
C ALA A 16 7.90 18.92 -35.03
N PRO A 17 7.70 19.81 -34.05
CA PRO A 17 7.62 19.38 -32.67
C PRO A 17 6.36 18.53 -32.50
N GLY A 18 6.55 17.25 -32.19
CA GLY A 18 5.46 16.40 -31.71
C GLY A 18 4.99 16.94 -30.37
N PHE A 19 3.81 17.54 -30.34
CA PHE A 19 3.13 17.85 -29.09
C PHE A 19 2.74 16.52 -28.43
N ALA A 20 3.55 16.07 -27.48
CA ALA A 20 3.15 15.02 -26.56
C ALA A 20 2.07 15.61 -25.65
N TYR A 21 0.81 15.34 -25.95
CA TYR A 21 -0.28 15.61 -25.02
C TYR A 21 -0.10 14.67 -23.82
N ALA A 22 0.41 15.21 -22.71
CA ALA A 22 0.28 14.54 -21.42
C ALA A 22 -1.23 14.38 -21.17
N ALA A 23 -1.70 13.13 -21.11
CA ALA A 23 -3.06 12.83 -20.68
C ALA A 23 -3.17 13.17 -19.19
N ASN A 24 -3.47 14.43 -18.90
CA ASN A 24 -3.72 14.91 -17.54
C ASN A 24 -5.17 14.52 -17.17
N THR A 25 -5.37 13.26 -16.77
CA THR A 25 -6.68 12.77 -16.35
C THR A 25 -6.86 12.95 -14.85
N ILE A 26 -7.91 13.66 -14.46
CA ILE A 26 -8.41 13.68 -13.07
C ILE A 26 -9.51 12.63 -12.98
N ASN A 27 -9.30 11.61 -12.14
CA ASN A 27 -10.28 10.55 -11.90
C ASN A 27 -10.98 10.80 -10.56
N PHE A 28 -12.31 10.84 -10.59
CA PHE A 28 -13.14 10.91 -9.39
C PHE A 28 -13.84 9.56 -9.20
N SER A 29 -13.76 9.00 -8.00
CA SER A 29 -14.45 7.76 -7.61
C SER A 29 -15.07 7.98 -6.24
N GLY A 30 -16.34 7.63 -6.14
CA GLY A 30 -17.14 7.73 -4.92
C GLY A 30 -18.28 6.73 -5.00
N GLU A 31 -18.78 6.32 -3.85
CA GLU A 31 -19.82 5.31 -3.72
C GLU A 31 -20.98 5.87 -2.90
N VAL A 32 -22.20 5.61 -3.35
CA VAL A 32 -23.44 5.92 -2.62
C VAL A 32 -24.10 4.58 -2.31
N THR A 33 -24.21 4.26 -1.03
CA THR A 33 -24.74 2.98 -0.56
C THR A 33 -25.75 3.20 0.56
N ASP A 34 -26.74 2.31 0.63
CA ASP A 34 -27.74 2.26 1.70
C ASP A 34 -27.14 1.61 2.97
N GLN A 35 -25.94 1.03 2.87
CA GLN A 35 -25.19 0.40 3.95
C GLN A 35 -24.29 1.41 4.65
N THR A 36 -24.56 1.73 5.91
CA THR A 36 -23.74 2.65 6.71
C THR A 36 -22.92 1.87 7.74
N CYS A 37 -21.81 1.25 7.33
CA CYS A 37 -20.86 0.66 8.27
C CYS A 37 -19.82 1.69 8.73
N SER A 38 -19.50 1.69 10.02
CA SER A 38 -18.30 2.35 10.55
C SER A 38 -17.15 1.35 10.58
N ALA A 39 -16.01 1.71 9.97
CA ALA A 39 -14.80 0.90 9.94
C ALA A 39 -13.80 1.39 10.99
N VAL A 40 -13.50 0.54 11.98
CA VAL A 40 -12.55 0.80 13.05
C VAL A 40 -11.50 -0.30 13.09
N VAL A 41 -10.25 0.06 13.40
CA VAL A 41 -9.17 -0.91 13.61
C VAL A 41 -8.88 -0.98 15.10
N ASP A 42 -8.88 -2.18 15.67
CA ASP A 42 -8.73 -2.43 17.11
C ASP A 42 -9.64 -1.54 18.00
N GLY A 43 -10.81 -1.16 17.46
CA GLY A 43 -11.80 -0.32 18.14
C GLY A 43 -11.56 1.19 18.06
N SER A 44 -10.57 1.66 17.28
CA SER A 44 -10.27 3.07 17.06
C SER A 44 -10.41 3.46 15.57
N THR A 45 -10.80 4.71 15.31
CA THR A 45 -10.73 5.31 13.96
C THR A 45 -9.31 5.75 13.61
N ASP A 46 -8.47 6.01 14.63
CA ASP A 46 -7.04 6.32 14.51
C ASP A 46 -6.25 5.29 15.32
N PRO A 47 -6.10 4.05 14.80
CA PRO A 47 -5.42 2.97 15.51
C PRO A 47 -3.92 3.21 15.61
N THR A 48 -3.30 2.69 16.67
CA THR A 48 -1.85 2.50 16.73
C THR A 48 -1.57 1.05 17.10
N VAL A 49 -1.01 0.30 16.14
CA VAL A 49 -0.58 -1.08 16.37
C VAL A 49 0.83 -1.06 16.96
N ILE A 50 0.98 -1.53 18.20
CA ILE A 50 2.26 -1.54 18.91
C ILE A 50 2.97 -2.88 18.68
N LEU A 51 4.06 -2.84 17.92
CA LEU A 51 4.91 -4.01 17.69
C LEU A 51 5.87 -4.22 18.86
N LYS A 52 6.17 -5.49 19.15
CA LYS A 52 7.20 -5.87 20.14
C LYS A 52 8.58 -5.65 19.55
N SER A 53 9.54 -5.23 20.38
CA SER A 53 10.93 -5.11 19.98
C SER A 53 11.52 -6.48 19.60
N VAL A 54 12.30 -6.52 18.53
CA VAL A 54 13.03 -7.71 18.04
C VAL A 54 14.54 -7.46 18.03
N PRO A 55 15.37 -8.48 18.25
CA PRO A 55 16.82 -8.31 18.19
C PRO A 55 17.30 -8.18 16.74
N VAL A 56 18.31 -7.31 16.52
CA VAL A 56 18.93 -7.10 15.18
C VAL A 56 19.39 -8.41 14.54
N SER A 57 19.83 -9.38 15.33
CA SER A 57 20.29 -10.70 14.84
C SER A 57 19.23 -11.47 14.05
N GLU A 58 17.94 -11.24 14.30
CA GLU A 58 16.86 -11.89 13.55
C GLU A 58 16.73 -11.31 12.13
N LEU A 59 16.99 -10.01 11.96
CA LEU A 59 16.84 -9.29 10.69
C LEU A 59 18.17 -9.17 9.91
N ASN A 60 19.31 -9.22 10.58
CA ASN A 60 20.61 -9.04 9.96
C ASN A 60 21.04 -10.27 9.13
N GLY A 61 21.90 -10.06 8.13
CA GLY A 61 22.55 -11.11 7.35
C GLY A 61 21.87 -11.46 6.02
N GLY A 62 20.88 -10.68 5.57
CA GLY A 62 20.26 -10.86 4.27
C GLY A 62 19.01 -10.00 4.09
N VAL A 63 18.60 -9.82 2.83
CA VAL A 63 17.34 -9.16 2.45
C VAL A 63 16.19 -10.16 2.57
N GLY A 64 15.02 -9.70 3.02
CA GLY A 64 13.78 -10.48 3.10
C GLY A 64 13.64 -11.33 4.36
N LYS A 65 14.50 -11.14 5.37
CA LYS A 65 14.30 -11.76 6.68
C LYS A 65 13.18 -11.03 7.40
N ALA A 66 12.23 -11.77 7.95
CA ALA A 66 11.08 -11.20 8.65
C ALA A 66 10.91 -11.80 10.05
N THR A 67 10.41 -10.99 10.98
CA THR A 67 10.14 -11.38 12.37
C THR A 67 9.20 -10.39 13.05
N GLY A 68 8.76 -10.71 14.27
CA GLY A 68 8.00 -9.80 15.13
C GLY A 68 6.59 -9.52 14.62
N GLU A 69 5.96 -10.52 13.99
CA GLU A 69 4.59 -10.42 13.50
C GLU A 69 3.64 -10.00 14.64
N THR A 70 2.82 -8.99 14.34
CA THR A 70 1.81 -8.44 15.24
C THR A 70 0.49 -8.34 14.47
N SER A 71 -0.51 -9.09 14.91
CA SER A 71 -1.85 -9.06 14.30
C SER A 71 -2.65 -7.84 14.77
N PHE A 72 -3.54 -7.35 13.92
CA PHE A 72 -4.53 -6.32 14.24
C PHE A 72 -5.84 -6.61 13.51
N THR A 73 -6.96 -6.16 14.07
CA THR A 73 -8.29 -6.48 13.53
C THR A 73 -8.93 -5.23 12.94
N LEU A 74 -9.33 -5.30 11.67
CA LEU A 74 -10.24 -4.34 11.06
C LEU A 74 -11.68 -4.81 11.32
N ARG A 75 -12.47 -3.98 11.98
CA ARG A 75 -13.86 -4.27 12.35
C ARG A 75 -14.83 -3.29 11.70
N LEU A 76 -15.82 -3.83 11.02
CA LEU A 76 -17.00 -3.11 10.55
C LEU A 76 -18.08 -3.20 11.62
N THR A 77 -18.70 -2.08 11.98
CA THR A 77 -19.75 -2.00 12.99
C THR A 77 -20.90 -1.13 12.52
N GLY A 78 -22.10 -1.41 13.03
CA GLY A 78 -23.31 -0.62 12.70
C GLY A 78 -23.84 -0.86 11.29
N CYS A 79 -23.42 -1.94 10.63
CA CYS A 79 -23.89 -2.29 9.31
C CYS A 79 -25.38 -2.66 9.32
N ALA A 80 -26.09 -2.37 8.23
CA ALA A 80 -27.46 -2.86 8.07
C ALA A 80 -27.39 -4.37 7.76
N ALA A 81 -28.13 -5.16 8.53
CA ALA A 81 -28.06 -6.60 8.42
C ALA A 81 -28.62 -7.10 7.07
N PRO A 82 -27.86 -7.89 6.29
CA PRO A 82 -28.36 -8.44 5.04
C PRO A 82 -29.54 -9.37 5.33
N SER A 83 -30.71 -9.07 4.76
CA SER A 83 -31.94 -9.85 4.95
C SER A 83 -31.88 -11.22 4.28
N THR A 84 -31.09 -11.35 3.21
CA THR A 84 -30.76 -12.61 2.53
C THR A 84 -29.32 -12.55 2.00
N GLY A 85 -28.58 -13.65 2.03
CA GLY A 85 -27.23 -13.71 1.44
C GLY A 85 -26.12 -13.13 2.32
N GLN A 86 -25.14 -12.48 1.71
CA GLN A 86 -23.99 -11.87 2.39
C GLN A 86 -23.63 -10.58 1.67
N ASP A 87 -23.25 -9.56 2.43
CA ASP A 87 -22.66 -8.35 1.87
C ASP A 87 -21.13 -8.48 1.92
N LYS A 88 -20.47 -7.93 0.90
CA LYS A 88 -19.02 -7.94 0.79
C LYS A 88 -18.47 -6.53 0.86
N PHE A 89 -17.30 -6.44 1.47
CA PHE A 89 -16.56 -5.20 1.57
C PHE A 89 -15.11 -5.48 1.17
N THR A 90 -14.54 -4.64 0.33
CA THR A 90 -13.11 -4.70 0.03
C THR A 90 -12.37 -3.76 0.99
N ALA A 91 -11.36 -4.28 1.72
CA ALA A 91 -10.38 -3.42 2.37
C ALA A 91 -9.30 -2.98 1.39
N GLU A 92 -8.99 -1.69 1.40
CA GLU A 92 -8.06 -1.05 0.50
C GLU A 92 -7.01 -0.29 1.33
N PHE A 93 -5.73 -0.58 1.10
CA PHE A 93 -4.62 0.03 1.82
C PHE A 93 -3.76 0.90 0.90
N GLN A 94 -3.29 2.02 1.42
CA GLN A 94 -2.40 2.93 0.71
C GLN A 94 -1.26 3.36 1.63
N ALA A 95 -0.03 3.05 1.23
CA ALA A 95 1.16 3.56 1.90
C ALA A 95 1.41 5.02 1.49
N THR A 96 1.75 5.88 2.45
CA THR A 96 2.16 7.26 2.15
C THR A 96 3.51 7.32 1.44
N ASN A 97 4.42 6.40 1.76
CA ASN A 97 5.76 6.27 1.15
C ASN A 97 6.20 4.79 1.16
N PRO A 98 5.75 3.96 0.20
CA PRO A 98 6.19 2.57 0.14
C PRO A 98 7.66 2.47 -0.31
N THR A 99 8.34 1.44 0.15
CA THR A 99 9.66 1.05 -0.35
C THR A 99 9.54 0.46 -1.76
N ALA A 100 10.65 0.36 -2.49
CA ALA A 100 10.67 -0.30 -3.79
C ALA A 100 10.28 -1.80 -3.72
N ALA A 101 10.41 -2.41 -2.53
CA ALA A 101 10.03 -3.79 -2.28
C ALA A 101 8.56 -3.96 -1.85
N GLY A 102 7.76 -2.87 -1.86
CA GLY A 102 6.34 -2.92 -1.56
C GLY A 102 6.00 -2.91 -0.07
N ASN A 103 6.92 -2.46 0.79
CA ASN A 103 6.72 -2.38 2.24
C ASN A 103 6.55 -0.94 2.70
N LEU A 104 6.18 -0.74 3.97
CA LEU A 104 6.12 0.58 4.60
C LEU A 104 7.53 1.05 4.98
N THR A 105 7.95 2.18 4.43
CA THR A 105 9.24 2.79 4.76
C THR A 105 9.31 3.13 6.25
N ASN A 106 10.43 2.83 6.90
CA ASN A 106 10.69 3.29 8.26
C ASN A 106 10.90 4.81 8.29
N THR A 107 10.02 5.53 8.97
CA THR A 107 10.05 7.00 9.09
C THR A 107 10.54 7.49 10.45
N ALA A 108 10.98 6.59 11.34
CA ALA A 108 11.43 6.97 12.67
C ALA A 108 12.72 7.80 12.62
N SER A 109 12.75 8.90 13.38
CA SER A 109 13.98 9.67 13.58
C SER A 109 15.02 8.84 14.31
N GLY A 110 16.24 8.76 13.78
CA GLY A 110 17.27 7.85 14.28
C GLY A 110 16.92 6.37 14.11
N GLY A 111 16.02 6.04 13.19
CA GLY A 111 15.44 4.71 13.01
C GLY A 111 16.42 3.61 12.65
N ALA A 112 15.98 2.37 12.82
CA ALA A 112 16.71 1.18 12.38
C ALA A 112 16.99 1.26 10.87
N GLY A 113 18.26 1.08 10.50
CA GLY A 113 18.70 1.06 9.12
C GLY A 113 18.47 -0.30 8.49
N GLY A 114 18.03 -0.33 7.22
CA GLY A 114 17.81 -1.57 6.48
C GLY A 114 16.56 -2.36 6.90
N VAL A 115 15.63 -1.74 7.63
CA VAL A 115 14.39 -2.36 8.11
C VAL A 115 13.18 -1.55 7.62
N ALA A 116 12.17 -2.27 7.15
CA ALA A 116 10.85 -1.75 6.81
C ALA A 116 9.77 -2.50 7.61
N LEU A 117 8.52 -2.03 7.54
CA LEU A 117 7.36 -2.78 8.04
C LEU A 117 6.59 -3.40 6.87
N GLN A 118 6.32 -4.69 6.94
CA GLN A 118 5.59 -5.43 5.92
C GLN A 118 4.17 -5.73 6.40
N LEU A 119 3.18 -5.30 5.63
CA LEU A 119 1.78 -5.65 5.84
C LEU A 119 1.51 -7.05 5.27
N LEU A 120 0.76 -7.86 6.00
CA LEU A 120 0.31 -9.19 5.59
C LEU A 120 -1.21 -9.20 5.46
N ASP A 121 -1.71 -9.97 4.49
CA ASP A 121 -3.15 -10.12 4.19
C ASP A 121 -3.92 -10.96 5.23
N ALA A 122 -3.21 -11.57 6.17
CA ALA A 122 -3.71 -12.31 7.33
C ALA A 122 -2.54 -12.60 8.29
N PRO A 123 -2.79 -12.99 9.55
CA PRO A 123 -1.77 -13.58 10.41
C PRO A 123 -1.15 -14.83 9.76
N GLY A 124 0.18 -14.88 9.64
CA GLY A 124 0.90 -15.91 8.87
C GLY A 124 0.58 -15.93 7.37
N GLY A 125 -0.04 -14.87 6.85
CA GLY A 125 -0.48 -14.73 5.47
C GLY A 125 0.62 -14.29 4.50
N THR A 126 0.20 -13.77 3.35
CA THR A 126 1.10 -13.30 2.30
C THR A 126 1.33 -11.79 2.39
N PRO A 127 2.52 -11.29 1.99
CA PRO A 127 2.77 -9.85 1.94
C PRO A 127 1.83 -9.12 0.99
N VAL A 128 1.20 -8.06 1.49
CA VAL A 128 0.45 -7.10 0.67
C VAL A 128 1.46 -6.20 -0.04
N GLN A 129 1.47 -6.22 -1.37
CA GLN A 129 2.41 -5.44 -2.17
C GLN A 129 1.94 -4.00 -2.31
N LEU A 130 2.48 -3.11 -1.47
CA LEU A 130 2.15 -1.68 -1.47
C LEU A 130 2.91 -0.97 -2.59
N THR A 131 2.35 -0.91 -3.78
CA THR A 131 3.04 -0.32 -4.95
C THR A 131 2.68 1.15 -5.17
N GLY A 132 3.71 2.00 -5.30
CA GLY A 132 3.63 3.32 -5.95
C GLY A 132 2.44 4.20 -5.57
N ASN A 133 2.38 4.65 -4.31
CA ASN A 133 1.35 5.53 -3.72
C ASN A 133 -0.10 5.20 -4.12
N SER A 134 -0.36 3.98 -4.57
CA SER A 134 -1.65 3.55 -5.09
C SER A 134 -2.35 2.74 -4.03
N THR A 135 -3.68 2.70 -4.13
CA THR A 135 -4.50 1.89 -3.24
C THR A 135 -4.47 0.44 -3.69
N VAL A 136 -4.28 -0.47 -2.74
CA VAL A 136 -4.14 -1.91 -2.96
C VAL A 136 -5.23 -2.65 -2.20
N LYS A 137 -5.97 -3.51 -2.90
CA LYS A 137 -6.98 -4.37 -2.29
C LYS A 137 -6.31 -5.48 -1.47
N ALA A 138 -6.83 -5.74 -0.28
CA ALA A 138 -6.29 -6.75 0.63
C ALA A 138 -7.42 -7.59 1.26
N GLY A 139 -8.08 -8.37 0.42
CA GLY A 139 -9.11 -9.32 0.84
C GLY A 139 -10.52 -8.73 0.99
N ASP A 140 -11.48 -9.65 1.02
CA ASP A 140 -12.90 -9.37 1.20
C ASP A 140 -13.28 -9.58 2.68
N ILE A 141 -13.93 -8.59 3.27
CA ILE A 141 -14.61 -8.70 4.56
C ILE A 141 -16.06 -9.08 4.28
N VAL A 142 -16.51 -10.17 4.87
CA VAL A 142 -17.85 -10.71 4.64
C VAL A 142 -18.76 -10.41 5.82
N LEU A 143 -19.88 -9.73 5.55
CA LEU A 143 -20.97 -9.56 6.50
C LEU A 143 -22.02 -10.64 6.24
N ALA A 144 -22.11 -11.61 7.15
CA ALA A 144 -23.07 -12.70 7.04
C ALA A 144 -24.52 -12.20 7.25
N SER A 145 -25.49 -12.91 6.68
CA SER A 145 -26.91 -12.62 6.88
C SER A 145 -27.27 -12.47 8.36
N GLY A 146 -28.08 -11.44 8.65
CA GLY A 146 -28.52 -11.15 10.02
C GLY A 146 -27.45 -10.52 10.93
N GLN A 147 -26.20 -10.36 10.48
CA GLN A 147 -25.15 -9.71 11.25
C GLN A 147 -25.07 -8.22 10.97
N THR A 148 -24.68 -7.45 11.98
CA THR A 148 -24.49 -5.99 11.90
C THR A 148 -23.02 -5.58 12.08
N SER A 149 -22.13 -6.57 12.17
CA SER A 149 -20.68 -6.36 12.24
C SER A 149 -19.93 -7.50 11.56
N ALA A 150 -18.79 -7.16 10.97
CA ALA A 150 -17.84 -8.11 10.40
C ALA A 150 -16.43 -7.74 10.85
N THR A 151 -15.53 -8.73 10.89
CA THR A 151 -14.13 -8.54 11.27
C THR A 151 -13.23 -9.23 10.26
N TYR A 152 -12.06 -8.66 10.05
CA TYR A 152 -11.00 -9.27 9.28
C TYR A 152 -9.65 -8.96 9.93
N ASP A 153 -8.84 -10.00 10.13
CA ASP A 153 -7.55 -9.88 10.79
C ASP A 153 -6.44 -9.73 9.76
N TYR A 154 -5.56 -8.77 10.00
CA TYR A 154 -4.33 -8.54 9.26
C TYR A 154 -3.14 -8.71 10.19
N ALA A 155 -1.94 -8.66 9.64
CA ALA A 155 -0.74 -8.61 10.45
C ALA A 155 0.30 -7.67 9.87
N VAL A 156 1.20 -7.20 10.72
CA VAL A 156 2.38 -6.42 10.34
C VAL A 156 3.61 -7.04 10.96
N GLN A 157 4.72 -7.08 10.23
CA GLN A 157 5.99 -7.62 10.71
C GLN A 157 7.16 -6.72 10.30
N TYR A 158 8.29 -6.87 10.97
CA TYR A 158 9.54 -6.27 10.52
C TYR A 158 10.08 -7.07 9.33
N VAL A 159 10.64 -6.40 8.33
CA VAL A 159 11.36 -7.05 7.22
C VAL A 159 12.68 -6.34 6.94
N SER A 160 13.74 -7.12 6.69
CA SER A 160 15.02 -6.57 6.26
C SER A 160 15.03 -6.24 4.78
N GLU A 161 15.45 -5.03 4.42
CA GLU A 161 15.65 -4.59 3.04
C GLU A 161 17.12 -4.38 2.68
N ALA A 162 18.03 -4.61 3.64
CA ALA A 162 19.46 -4.61 3.43
C ALA A 162 20.12 -5.81 4.10
N ALA A 163 21.30 -6.20 3.61
CA ALA A 163 22.09 -7.28 4.21
C ALA A 163 22.59 -6.93 5.62
N SER A 164 22.84 -5.64 5.87
CA SER A 164 23.23 -5.11 7.19
C SER A 164 22.08 -4.31 7.78
N VAL A 165 21.68 -4.66 9.00
CA VAL A 165 20.65 -3.96 9.77
C VAL A 165 21.29 -3.28 10.98
N THR A 166 20.90 -2.04 11.27
CA THR A 166 21.33 -1.30 12.47
C THR A 166 20.18 -1.14 13.46
N PRO A 167 20.44 -1.09 14.78
CA PRO A 167 19.40 -0.89 15.77
C PRO A 167 18.82 0.53 15.69
N GLY A 168 17.54 0.65 16.02
CA GLY A 168 16.83 1.92 16.13
C GLY A 168 15.32 1.72 16.16
N PRO A 169 14.53 2.78 16.39
CA PRO A 169 13.07 2.71 16.31
C PRO A 169 12.60 2.42 14.88
N VAL A 170 11.38 1.91 14.78
CA VAL A 170 10.69 1.73 13.49
C VAL A 170 9.31 2.34 13.61
N LEU A 171 8.97 3.20 12.66
CA LEU A 171 7.63 3.78 12.51
C LEU A 171 7.20 3.63 11.06
N GLY A 172 5.93 3.28 10.86
CA GLY A 172 5.30 3.24 9.55
C GLY A 172 3.88 3.75 9.68
N SER A 173 3.32 4.20 8.56
CA SER A 173 1.93 4.65 8.49
C SER A 173 1.32 4.17 7.18
N LEU A 174 0.06 3.76 7.26
CA LEU A 174 -0.75 3.33 6.14
C LEU A 174 -2.15 3.91 6.30
N MET A 175 -2.75 4.30 5.19
CA MET A 175 -4.16 4.69 5.13
C MET A 175 -4.97 3.46 4.74
N TYR A 176 -6.17 3.33 5.30
CA TYR A 176 -7.11 2.30 4.90
C TYR A 176 -8.43 2.93 4.43
N THR A 177 -9.12 2.24 3.53
CA THR A 177 -10.47 2.56 3.07
C THR A 177 -11.22 1.26 2.95
N VAL A 178 -12.51 1.28 3.25
CA VAL A 178 -13.40 0.13 3.03
C VAL A 178 -14.38 0.53 1.94
N ARG A 179 -14.44 -0.27 0.88
CA ARG A 179 -15.41 -0.12 -0.20
C ARG A 179 -16.49 -1.20 -0.09
N TYR A 180 -17.71 -0.84 -0.47
CA TYR A 180 -18.79 -1.80 -0.57
C TYR A 180 -18.73 -2.42 -1.98
N GLU A 181 -19.29 -3.61 -2.14
CA GLU A 181 -19.41 -4.30 -3.43
C GLU A 181 -20.86 -4.51 -3.83
#